data_AF-A0A8D8DDY7-F1
#
_entry.id   AF-A0A8D8DDY7-F1
#
_cell.length_a   1.000
_cell.length_b   1.000
_cell.length_c   1.000
_cell.angle_alpha   90.00
_cell.angle_beta   90.00
_cell.angle_gamma   90.00
#
_symmetry.space_group_name_H-M   'P 1'
#
loop_
_entity.id
_entity.type
_entity.pdbx_description
1 polymer ?
#
loop_
_entity_poly.entity_id
_entity_poly.type
_entity_poly.pdbx_seq_one_letter_code
_entity_poly.pdbx_strand_id
1 'polypeptide(L)'
;MECGGFVLGLVLLSLSISMALTEKKIVCYVGTWSVYRPNRGSFNIENIEPSFCTHLMYAFFGINKDGTIRIIDPYLDLEENWGRGHIKRFNELKLQHQKLKTMAAVGGWNEQS
;
A
#
# COMPACT_ATOMS: atom_id res chain seq x y z
N MET A 1 -34.29 -22.13 35.81
CA MET A 1 -34.07 -20.83 35.13
C MET A 1 -32.58 -20.42 35.09
N GLU A 2 -31.63 -21.37 35.14
CA GLU A 2 -30.19 -21.03 35.27
C GLU A 2 -29.36 -21.26 33.98
N CYS A 3 -29.91 -21.91 32.94
CA CYS A 3 -29.18 -22.13 31.68
C CYS A 3 -28.97 -20.86 30.83
N GLY A 4 -29.82 -19.83 30.98
CA GLY A 4 -29.77 -18.64 30.12
C GLY A 4 -28.59 -17.71 30.39
N GLY A 5 -28.18 -17.57 31.65
CA GLY A 5 -27.07 -16.67 32.04
C GLY A 5 -25.70 -17.17 31.61
N PHE A 6 -25.50 -18.49 31.61
CA PHE A 6 -24.22 -19.11 31.22
C PHE A 6 -23.96 -18.99 29.72
N VAL A 7 -25.02 -19.19 28.90
CA VAL A 7 -24.94 -19.02 27.44
C VAL A 7 -24.70 -17.56 27.08
N LEU A 8 -25.39 -16.62 27.74
CA LEU A 8 -25.19 -15.19 27.51
C LEU A 8 -23.76 -14.74 27.88
N GLY A 9 -23.22 -15.25 28.99
CA GLY A 9 -21.85 -15.01 29.41
C GLY A 9 -20.80 -15.55 28.43
N LEU A 10 -20.99 -16.75 27.90
CA LEU A 10 -20.11 -17.35 26.88
C LEU A 10 -20.13 -16.56 25.56
N VAL A 11 -21.30 -16.10 25.12
CA VAL A 11 -21.44 -15.28 23.92
C VAL A 11 -20.72 -13.94 24.09
N LEU A 12 -20.92 -13.26 25.23
CA LEU A 12 -20.23 -12.01 25.54
C LEU A 12 -18.70 -12.19 25.62
N LEU A 13 -18.23 -13.30 26.20
CA LEU A 13 -16.80 -13.61 26.28
C LEU A 13 -16.19 -13.87 24.89
N SER A 14 -16.88 -14.61 24.02
CA SER A 14 -16.43 -14.86 22.64
C SER A 14 -16.37 -13.58 21.78
N LEU A 15 -17.31 -12.65 22.00
CA LEU A 15 -17.33 -11.37 21.30
C LEU A 15 -16.15 -10.48 21.74
N SER A 16 -15.81 -10.53 23.03
CA SER A 16 -14.68 -9.80 23.62
C SER A 16 -13.32 -10.28 23.09
N ILE A 17 -13.15 -11.60 22.96
CA ILE A 17 -11.91 -12.21 22.43
C ILE A 17 -11.71 -11.84 20.95
N SER A 18 -12.79 -11.74 20.17
CA SER A 18 -12.73 -11.41 18.74
C SER A 18 -12.22 -9.97 18.48
N MET A 19 -12.42 -9.05 19.42
CA MET A 19 -11.97 -7.65 19.29
C MET A 19 -10.49 -7.45 19.64
N ALA A 20 -9.84 -8.40 20.33
CA ALA A 20 -8.48 -8.22 20.84
C ALA A 20 -7.36 -8.62 19.86
N LEU A 21 -7.70 -9.10 18.65
CA LEU A 21 -6.70 -9.46 17.65
C LEU A 21 -6.22 -8.21 16.89
N THR A 22 -5.21 -7.51 17.43
CA THR A 22 -4.55 -6.44 16.69
C THR A 22 -3.69 -7.04 15.57
N GLU A 23 -4.12 -6.85 14.32
CA GLU A 23 -3.38 -7.34 13.14
C GLU A 23 -2.11 -6.48 12.96
N LYS A 24 -0.93 -7.12 12.98
CA LYS A 24 0.34 -6.43 12.76
C LYS A 24 0.41 -5.90 11.33
N LYS A 25 0.90 -4.66 11.18
CA LYS A 25 1.08 -4.03 9.86
C LYS A 25 2.49 -4.29 9.33
N ILE A 26 2.56 -4.81 8.11
CA ILE A 26 3.78 -4.84 7.29
C ILE A 26 3.64 -3.75 6.22
N VAL A 27 4.50 -2.73 6.28
CA VAL A 27 4.48 -1.55 5.39
C VAL A 27 5.68 -1.61 4.47
N CYS A 28 5.44 -1.77 3.18
CA CYS A 28 6.46 -1.98 2.16
C CYS A 28 6.58 -0.73 1.28
N TYR A 29 7.77 -0.14 1.22
CA TYR A 29 8.06 0.98 0.32
C TYR A 29 8.57 0.47 -1.02
N VAL A 30 7.94 0.94 -2.10
CA VAL A 30 8.36 0.66 -3.47
C VAL A 30 8.97 1.92 -4.05
N GLY A 31 10.30 1.94 -4.17
CA GLY A 31 11.01 3.00 -4.89
C GLY A 31 10.81 2.82 -6.39
N THR A 32 9.98 3.66 -7.00
CA THR A 32 9.51 3.49 -8.38
C THR A 32 10.63 3.56 -9.41
N TRP A 33 11.68 4.33 -9.12
CA TRP A 33 12.90 4.42 -9.92
C TRP A 33 13.67 3.10 -10.04
N SER A 34 13.37 2.10 -9.20
CA SER A 34 14.00 0.77 -9.29
C SER A 34 13.72 0.06 -10.60
N VAL A 35 12.67 0.45 -11.34
CA VAL A 35 12.38 -0.08 -12.68
C VAL A 35 13.52 0.18 -13.69
N TYR A 36 14.30 1.24 -13.47
CA TYR A 36 15.39 1.65 -14.36
C TYR A 36 16.74 1.04 -14.01
N ARG A 37 16.83 0.24 -12.95
CA ARG A 37 18.08 -0.45 -12.60
C ARG A 37 18.45 -1.48 -13.68
N PRO A 38 19.74 -1.66 -14.00
CA PRO A 38 20.16 -2.55 -15.08
C PRO A 38 19.98 -4.04 -14.70
N ASN A 39 19.76 -4.86 -15.72
CA ASN A 39 19.74 -6.33 -15.62
C ASN A 39 18.78 -6.83 -14.53
N ARG A 40 19.26 -7.75 -13.68
CA ARG A 40 18.51 -8.36 -12.56
C ARG A 40 18.27 -7.41 -11.39
N GLY A 41 18.75 -6.16 -11.48
CA GLY A 41 18.47 -5.12 -10.50
C GLY A 41 17.15 -4.40 -10.73
N SER A 42 16.56 -4.50 -11.94
CA SER A 42 15.27 -3.90 -12.26
C SER A 42 14.18 -4.51 -11.39
N PHE A 43 13.34 -3.65 -10.82
CA PHE A 43 12.18 -4.06 -10.04
C PHE A 43 10.97 -3.22 -10.48
N ASN A 44 9.94 -3.91 -10.97
CA ASN A 44 8.73 -3.35 -11.55
C ASN A 44 7.49 -3.81 -10.75
N ILE A 45 6.30 -3.30 -11.07
CA ILE A 45 5.05 -3.65 -10.38
C ILE A 45 4.80 -5.15 -10.41
N GLU A 46 5.12 -5.80 -11.52
CA GLU A 46 4.96 -7.24 -11.72
C GLU A 46 5.89 -8.08 -10.84
N ASN A 47 6.87 -7.47 -10.17
CA ASN A 47 7.76 -8.14 -9.22
C ASN A 47 7.26 -8.07 -7.77
N ILE A 48 6.19 -7.30 -7.50
CA ILE A 48 5.62 -7.17 -6.16
C ILE A 48 4.73 -8.39 -5.88
N GLU A 49 4.98 -9.06 -4.76
CA GLU A 49 4.09 -10.10 -4.22
C GLU A 49 3.15 -9.46 -3.18
N PRO A 50 1.87 -9.18 -3.51
CA PRO A 50 0.98 -8.39 -2.66
C PRO A 50 0.67 -9.05 -1.31
N SER A 51 0.78 -10.38 -1.22
CA SER A 51 0.49 -11.13 0.01
C SER A 51 1.53 -10.93 1.12
N PHE A 52 2.71 -10.39 0.81
CA PHE A 52 3.77 -10.14 1.80
C PHE A 52 3.56 -8.85 2.60
N CYS A 53 2.71 -7.94 2.13
CA CYS A 53 2.56 -6.60 2.68
C CYS A 53 1.10 -6.33 3.04
N THR A 54 0.87 -5.64 4.15
CA THR A 54 -0.46 -5.12 4.50
C THR A 54 -0.70 -3.75 3.84
N HIS A 55 0.37 -2.96 3.69
CA HIS A 55 0.35 -1.64 3.09
C HIS A 55 1.53 -1.51 2.13
N LEU A 56 1.26 -1.02 0.92
CA LEU A 56 2.27 -0.63 -0.06
C LEU A 56 2.32 0.89 -0.19
N MET A 57 3.54 1.43 -0.14
CA MET A 57 3.83 2.85 -0.29
C MET A 57 4.44 3.10 -1.67
N TYR A 58 3.77 3.88 -2.50
CA TYR A 58 4.28 4.34 -3.79
C TYR A 58 5.25 5.51 -3.57
N ALA A 59 6.54 5.24 -3.72
CA ALA A 59 7.60 6.19 -3.38
C ALA A 59 8.30 6.69 -4.66
N PHE A 60 8.25 7.98 -5.00
CA PHE A 60 7.62 9.10 -4.27
C PHE A 60 6.82 10.02 -5.18
N PHE A 61 5.87 10.72 -4.59
CA PHE A 61 5.30 11.95 -5.13
C PHE A 61 6.10 13.13 -4.59
N GLY A 62 6.26 14.17 -5.41
CA GLY A 62 6.93 15.40 -5.02
C GLY A 62 5.96 16.47 -4.51
N ILE A 63 6.52 17.60 -4.09
CA ILE A 63 5.76 18.80 -3.70
C ILE A 63 6.22 19.97 -4.57
N ASN A 64 5.28 20.72 -5.12
CA ASN A 64 5.53 21.98 -5.82
C ASN A 64 5.75 23.13 -4.84
N LYS A 65 6.32 24.25 -5.31
CA LYS A 65 6.54 25.44 -4.46
C LYS A 65 5.27 26.04 -3.87
N ASP A 66 4.12 25.82 -4.52
CA ASP A 66 2.80 26.25 -4.05
C ASP A 66 2.14 25.24 -3.08
N GLY A 67 2.85 24.16 -2.71
CA GLY A 67 2.37 23.12 -1.82
C GLY A 67 1.52 22.03 -2.49
N THR A 68 1.32 22.10 -3.81
CA THR A 68 0.57 21.07 -4.54
C THR A 68 1.41 19.80 -4.76
N ILE A 69 0.74 18.65 -4.88
CA ILE A 69 1.42 17.38 -5.17
C ILE A 69 1.92 17.37 -6.62
N ARG A 70 3.14 16.90 -6.82
CA ARG A 70 3.78 16.74 -8.12
C ARG A 70 4.05 15.28 -8.44
N ILE A 71 3.82 14.90 -9.69
CA ILE A 71 4.26 13.63 -10.25
C ILE A 71 5.72 13.78 -10.69
N ILE A 72 6.61 12.93 -10.15
CA ILE A 72 8.05 13.04 -10.37
C ILE A 72 8.45 12.49 -11.74
N ASP A 73 7.88 11.35 -12.14
CA ASP A 73 8.16 10.72 -13.44
C ASP A 73 6.86 10.46 -14.22
N PRO A 74 6.34 11.47 -14.95
CA PRO A 74 5.09 11.33 -15.69
C PRO A 74 5.10 10.20 -16.73
N TYR A 75 6.24 9.91 -17.35
CA TYR A 75 6.32 8.84 -18.36
C TYR A 75 6.12 7.46 -17.73
N LEU A 76 6.66 7.24 -16.53
CA LEU A 76 6.41 6.01 -15.79
C LEU A 76 5.00 6.00 -15.21
N ASP A 77 4.67 7.04 -14.47
CA ASP A 77 3.57 7.08 -13.50
C ASP A 77 2.18 7.15 -14.16
N LEU A 78 2.06 7.90 -15.26
CA LEU A 78 0.81 8.25 -15.93
C LEU A 78 0.53 7.41 -17.19
N GLU A 79 -0.72 7.35 -17.63
CA GLU A 79 -1.11 6.68 -18.89
C GLU A 79 -1.06 7.64 -20.09
N GLU A 80 -1.14 8.95 -19.81
CA GLU A 80 -1.07 10.02 -20.79
C GLU A 80 0.28 10.01 -21.54
N ASN A 81 0.27 10.47 -22.79
CA ASN A 81 1.48 10.57 -23.63
C ASN A 81 2.25 9.25 -23.80
N TRP A 82 1.54 8.13 -23.97
CA TRP A 82 2.14 6.78 -24.08
C TRP A 82 2.92 6.36 -22.83
N GLY A 83 2.56 6.94 -21.69
CA GLY A 83 3.13 6.58 -20.41
C GLY A 83 2.74 5.18 -19.96
N ARG A 84 3.44 4.67 -18.95
CA ARG A 84 3.36 3.27 -18.53
C ARG A 84 2.26 3.03 -17.49
N GLY A 85 1.57 4.05 -16.98
CA GLY A 85 0.46 3.93 -16.04
C GLY A 85 0.82 3.22 -14.73
N HIS A 86 2.04 3.44 -14.21
CA HIS A 86 2.55 2.71 -13.04
C HIS A 86 1.70 2.91 -11.79
N ILE A 87 1.17 4.12 -11.56
CA ILE A 87 0.30 4.41 -10.40
C ILE A 87 -0.97 3.56 -10.45
N LYS A 88 -1.59 3.46 -11.63
CA LYS A 88 -2.79 2.66 -11.84
C LYS A 88 -2.52 1.18 -11.60
N ARG A 89 -1.48 0.63 -12.25
CA ARG A 89 -1.08 -0.78 -12.08
C ARG A 89 -0.71 -1.11 -10.64
N PHE A 90 -0.05 -0.20 -9.92
CA PHE A 90 0.23 -0.34 -8.50
C PHE A 90 -1.05 -0.41 -7.65
N ASN A 91 -2.03 0.44 -7.94
CA ASN A 91 -3.33 0.42 -7.25
C ASN A 91 -4.13 -0.85 -7.54
N GLU A 92 -4.00 -1.42 -8.73
CA GLU A 92 -4.66 -2.67 -9.15
C GLU A 92 -4.13 -3.91 -8.41
N LEU A 93 -2.98 -3.84 -7.72
CA LEU A 93 -2.51 -4.93 -6.85
C LEU A 93 -3.51 -5.29 -5.74
N LYS A 94 -4.38 -4.35 -5.35
CA LYS A 94 -5.49 -4.60 -4.41
C LYS A 94 -6.53 -5.57 -4.96
N LEU A 95 -6.63 -5.73 -6.28
CA LEU A 95 -7.50 -6.72 -6.91
C LEU A 95 -6.98 -8.15 -6.70
N GLN A 96 -5.66 -8.31 -6.54
CA GLN A 96 -5.02 -9.59 -6.26
C GLN A 96 -5.06 -9.93 -4.76
N HIS A 97 -4.98 -8.92 -3.88
CA HIS A 97 -5.08 -9.11 -2.43
C HIS A 97 -6.00 -8.06 -1.78
N GLN A 98 -7.26 -8.42 -1.54
CA GLN A 98 -8.31 -7.46 -1.14
C GLN A 98 -8.06 -6.74 0.20
N LYS A 99 -7.24 -7.31 1.10
CA LYS A 99 -6.86 -6.66 2.36
C LYS A 99 -5.74 -5.62 2.20
N LEU A 100 -5.02 -5.64 1.07
CA LEU A 100 -3.93 -4.74 0.78
C LEU A 100 -4.41 -3.29 0.71
N LYS A 101 -3.61 -2.38 1.29
CA LYS A 101 -3.78 -0.94 1.13
C LYS A 101 -2.64 -0.37 0.29
N THR A 102 -2.98 0.50 -0.65
CA THR A 102 -2.00 1.25 -1.46
C THR A 102 -2.06 2.71 -1.04
N MET A 103 -0.90 3.32 -0.81
CA MET A 103 -0.78 4.68 -0.29
C MET A 103 0.30 5.45 -1.05
N ALA A 104 0.13 6.75 -1.18
CA ALA A 104 1.14 7.65 -1.74
C ALA A 104 2.16 8.03 -0.65
N ALA A 105 3.45 7.90 -0.94
CA ALA A 105 4.51 8.50 -0.13
C ALA A 105 4.93 9.81 -0.79
N VAL A 106 4.81 10.93 -0.07
CA VAL A 106 5.15 12.27 -0.57
C VAL A 106 6.48 12.72 0.06
N GLY A 107 7.39 13.28 -0.74
CA GLY A 107 8.70 13.75 -0.30
C GLY A 107 9.82 12.75 -0.57
N GLY A 108 10.58 12.38 0.46
CA GLY A 108 11.82 11.60 0.34
C GLY A 108 13.06 12.51 0.26
N TRP A 109 14.25 11.93 0.40
CA TRP A 109 15.50 12.70 0.56
C TRP A 109 15.78 13.71 -0.56
N ASN A 110 15.42 13.36 -1.80
CA ASN A 110 15.68 14.21 -2.97
C ASN A 110 14.60 15.29 -3.19
N GLU A 111 13.52 15.30 -2.40
CA GLU A 111 12.45 16.29 -2.47
C GLU A 111 12.61 17.40 -1.41
N GLN A 112 13.85 17.60 -0.94
CA GLN A 112 14.17 18.69 -0.03
C GLN A 112 13.93 20.03 -0.74
N SER A 113 12.99 20.82 -0.19
CA SER A 113 12.44 22.07 -0.71
C SER A 113 13.41 23.25 -0.73
#